data_AF-A0A838I0P1-F1
#
_entry.id   AF-A0A838I0P1-F1
#
_cell.length_a   1.000
_cell.length_b   1.000
_cell.length_c   1.000
_cell.angle_alpha   90.00
_cell.angle_beta   90.00
_cell.angle_gamma   90.00
#
_symmetry.space_group_name_H-M   'P 1'
#
loop_
_entity.id
_entity.type
_entity.pdbx_description
1 polymer ?
#
loop_
_entity_poly.entity_id
_entity_poly.type
_entity_poly.pdbx_seq_one_letter_code
_entity_poly.pdbx_strand_id
1 'polypeptide(L)'
;MTSEGPAQRAGRPVGRLVAAAVGIVLVAWLVALAVALLHARSDLTRAQQALFAGRRALQQVDLPVATEHFTAARGAVRSAELALGAAHVRAAAAVPFLGRSLTTTSGLAGGARGVADAGLTVTEAMAELPGGLAALAPSGGGFPVEPLERLAPALRSAERSVARAVALVD
;
A
#
# COMPACT_ATOMS: atom_id res chain seq x y z
N MET A 1 19.05 29.84 -72.67
CA MET A 1 19.97 29.63 -71.53
C MET A 1 19.64 30.64 -70.45
N THR A 2 18.74 30.30 -69.55
CA THR A 2 18.45 31.05 -68.32
C THR A 2 18.27 30.01 -67.23
N SER A 3 19.12 30.09 -66.22
CA SER A 3 19.30 29.09 -65.16
C SER A 3 18.17 29.15 -64.13
N GLU A 4 17.40 28.08 -64.02
CA GLU A 4 16.56 27.82 -62.85
C GLU A 4 17.44 27.34 -61.69
N GLY A 5 17.70 28.20 -60.71
CA GLY A 5 18.35 27.82 -59.46
C GLY A 5 17.37 27.11 -58.54
N PRO A 6 17.70 25.95 -57.95
CA PRO A 6 16.79 25.23 -57.07
C PRO A 6 16.61 25.98 -55.74
N ALA A 7 15.36 26.32 -55.43
CA ALA A 7 14.94 26.80 -54.13
C ALA A 7 15.24 25.73 -53.06
N GLN A 8 16.37 25.86 -52.38
CA GLN A 8 16.67 25.10 -51.16
C GLN A 8 15.62 25.45 -50.10
N ARG A 9 14.59 24.60 -49.98
CA ARG A 9 13.68 24.59 -48.84
C ARG A 9 14.49 24.20 -47.60
N ALA A 10 15.01 25.20 -46.89
CA ALA A 10 15.61 25.04 -45.57
C ALA A 10 14.58 24.42 -44.62
N GLY A 11 14.67 23.10 -44.44
CA GLY A 11 13.79 22.32 -43.59
C GLY A 11 14.01 22.61 -42.11
N ARG A 12 13.29 23.63 -41.61
CA ARG A 12 12.78 23.82 -40.24
C ARG A 12 13.62 23.29 -39.06
N PRO A 13 14.48 24.12 -38.42
CA PRO A 13 15.15 23.79 -37.15
C PRO A 13 14.18 23.62 -35.96
N VAL A 14 12.94 24.11 -36.11
CA VAL A 14 11.87 24.01 -35.10
C VAL A 14 11.53 22.56 -34.75
N GLY A 15 11.60 21.64 -35.73
CA GLY A 15 11.31 20.22 -35.49
C GLY A 15 12.29 19.56 -34.50
N ARG A 16 13.57 19.98 -34.54
CA ARG A 16 14.61 19.48 -33.62
C ARG A 16 14.43 20.02 -32.20
N LEU A 17 14.06 21.30 -32.06
CA LEU A 17 13.78 21.91 -30.76
C LEU A 17 12.54 21.28 -30.10
N VAL A 18 11.47 21.07 -30.86
CA VAL A 18 10.27 20.39 -30.36
C VAL A 18 10.58 18.95 -29.95
N ALA A 19 11.33 18.20 -30.77
CA ALA A 19 11.73 16.83 -30.43
C ALA A 19 12.59 16.79 -29.16
N ALA A 20 13.54 17.73 -28.99
CA ALA A 20 14.34 17.84 -27.79
C ALA A 20 13.49 18.16 -26.54
N ALA A 21 12.55 19.11 -26.66
CA ALA A 21 11.63 19.45 -25.58
C ALA A 21 10.76 18.26 -25.16
N VAL A 22 10.19 17.54 -26.13
CA VAL A 22 9.41 16.31 -25.87
C VAL A 22 10.27 15.24 -25.19
N GLY A 23 11.51 15.06 -25.65
CA GLY A 23 12.46 14.12 -25.04
C GLY A 23 12.75 14.45 -23.57
N ILE A 24 12.98 15.72 -23.24
CA ILE A 24 13.22 16.18 -21.87
C ILE A 24 12.00 15.91 -20.98
N VAL A 25 10.79 16.23 -21.45
CA VAL A 25 9.54 15.98 -20.71
C VAL A 25 9.35 14.48 -20.47
N LEU A 26 9.62 13.64 -21.47
CA LEU A 26 9.52 12.19 -21.35
C LEU A 26 10.51 11.64 -20.30
N VAL A 27 11.75 12.10 -20.32
CA VAL A 27 12.77 11.69 -19.34
C VAL A 27 12.37 12.14 -17.93
N ALA A 28 11.91 13.38 -17.76
CA ALA A 28 11.43 13.87 -16.47
C ALA A 28 10.25 13.04 -15.94
N TRP A 29 9.32 12.66 -16.82
CA TRP A 29 8.19 11.80 -16.47
C TRP A 29 8.65 10.40 -16.03
N LEU A 30 9.60 9.78 -16.75
CA LEU A 30 10.17 8.48 -16.38
C LEU A 30 10.91 8.53 -15.04
N VAL A 31 11.65 9.60 -14.76
CA VAL A 31 12.31 9.80 -13.46
C VAL A 31 11.29 9.91 -12.34
N ALA A 32 10.23 10.72 -12.51
CA ALA A 32 9.16 10.84 -11.52
C ALA A 32 8.46 9.49 -11.25
N LEU A 33 8.18 8.72 -12.31
CA LEU A 33 7.62 7.38 -12.20
C LEU A 33 8.54 6.43 -11.41
N ALA A 34 9.83 6.42 -11.71
CA ALA A 34 10.80 5.59 -11.01
C ALA A 34 10.88 5.93 -9.52
N VAL A 35 10.88 7.22 -9.18
CA VAL A 35 10.88 7.70 -7.79
C VAL A 35 9.63 7.24 -7.06
N ALA A 36 8.44 7.40 -7.65
CA ALA A 36 7.17 6.99 -7.04
C ALA A 36 7.15 5.47 -6.76
N LEU A 37 7.60 4.65 -7.71
CA LEU A 37 7.70 3.19 -7.56
C LEU A 37 8.68 2.80 -6.45
N LEU A 38 9.81 3.49 -6.35
CA LEU A 38 10.82 3.22 -5.32
C LEU A 38 10.29 3.56 -3.92
N HIS A 39 9.54 4.66 -3.79
CA HIS A 39 8.87 5.04 -2.55
C HIS A 39 7.82 4.00 -2.16
N ALA A 40 6.93 3.63 -3.09
CA ALA A 40 5.91 2.61 -2.84
C ALA A 40 6.52 1.27 -2.39
N ARG A 41 7.62 0.84 -3.03
CA ARG A 41 8.35 -0.38 -2.62
C ARG A 41 8.92 -0.27 -1.20
N SER A 42 9.55 0.86 -0.89
CA SER A 42 10.12 1.10 0.44
C SER A 42 9.04 1.09 1.52
N ASP A 43 7.93 1.77 1.27
CA ASP A 43 6.80 1.85 2.19
C ASP A 43 6.10 0.49 2.37
N LEU A 44 5.92 -0.30 1.30
CA LEU A 44 5.39 -1.67 1.43
C LEU A 44 6.33 -2.58 2.22
N THR A 45 7.65 -2.40 2.09
CA THR A 45 8.62 -3.15 2.89
C THR A 45 8.51 -2.77 4.37
N ARG A 46 8.40 -1.47 4.68
CA ARG A 46 8.17 -0.98 6.04
C ARG A 46 6.86 -1.51 6.62
N ALA A 47 5.80 -1.50 5.82
CA ALA A 47 4.50 -2.05 6.21
C ALA A 47 4.61 -3.54 6.55
N GLN A 48 5.27 -4.34 5.71
CA GLN A 48 5.48 -5.76 5.95
C GLN A 48 6.23 -6.01 7.27
N GLN A 49 7.32 -5.27 7.50
CA GLN A 49 8.10 -5.36 8.74
C GLN A 49 7.26 -5.00 9.97
N ALA A 50 6.46 -3.94 9.88
CA ALA A 50 5.57 -3.51 10.94
C ALA A 50 4.44 -4.53 11.21
N LEU A 51 3.85 -5.14 10.18
CA LEU A 51 2.87 -6.24 10.34
C LEU A 51 3.48 -7.43 11.09
N PHE A 52 4.70 -7.84 10.75
CA PHE A 52 5.38 -8.93 11.46
C PHE A 52 5.78 -8.55 12.89
N ALA A 53 6.12 -7.28 13.14
CA ALA A 53 6.38 -6.79 14.49
C ALA A 53 5.10 -6.77 15.33
N GLY A 54 3.98 -6.27 14.78
CA GLY A 54 2.67 -6.27 15.44
C GLY A 54 2.18 -7.68 15.77
N ARG A 55 2.33 -8.64 14.85
CA ARG A 55 2.03 -10.06 15.12
C ARG A 55 2.88 -10.63 16.26
N ARG A 56 4.18 -10.32 16.30
CA ARG A 56 5.06 -10.78 17.39
C ARG A 56 4.67 -10.18 18.74
N ALA A 57 4.35 -8.89 18.77
CA ALA A 57 3.88 -8.21 19.97
C ALA A 57 2.56 -8.83 20.49
N LEU A 58 1.62 -9.15 19.60
CA LEU A 58 0.41 -9.90 19.94
C LEU A 58 0.71 -11.27 20.57
N GLN A 59 1.66 -12.01 20.01
CA GLN A 59 2.08 -13.32 20.54
C GLN A 59 2.71 -13.19 21.94
N GLN A 60 3.30 -12.03 22.24
CA GLN A 60 3.88 -11.70 23.54
C GLN A 60 2.89 -11.02 24.48
N VAL A 61 1.62 -10.87 24.06
CA VAL A 61 0.55 -10.27 24.87
C VAL A 61 0.79 -8.77 25.12
N ASP A 62 1.63 -8.12 24.31
CA ASP A 62 1.94 -6.69 24.39
C ASP A 62 1.03 -5.88 23.44
N LEU A 63 -0.18 -5.57 23.91
CA LEU A 63 -1.20 -4.85 23.12
C LEU A 63 -0.80 -3.42 22.74
N PRO A 64 -0.18 -2.61 23.61
CA PRO A 64 0.28 -1.27 23.24
C PRO A 64 1.28 -1.31 22.07
N VAL A 65 2.30 -2.18 22.16
CA VAL A 65 3.32 -2.31 21.10
C VAL A 65 2.72 -2.91 19.82
N ALA A 66 1.80 -3.86 19.95
CA ALA A 66 1.08 -4.38 18.78
C ALA A 66 0.29 -3.30 18.05
N THR A 67 -0.45 -2.46 18.80
CA THR A 67 -1.25 -1.36 18.25
C THR A 67 -0.36 -0.33 17.54
N GLU A 68 0.78 0.03 18.13
CA GLU A 68 1.75 0.93 17.51
C GLU A 68 2.24 0.38 16.16
N HIS A 69 2.63 -0.90 16.13
CA HIS A 69 3.11 -1.53 14.90
C HIS A 69 2.03 -1.66 13.82
N PHE A 70 0.80 -2.02 14.16
CA PHE A 70 -0.29 -2.04 13.15
C PHE A 70 -0.65 -0.64 12.66
N THR A 71 -0.57 0.39 13.52
CA THR A 71 -0.75 1.79 13.12
C THR A 71 0.35 2.23 12.15
N ALA A 72 1.62 1.90 12.46
CA ALA A 72 2.75 2.16 11.58
C ALA A 72 2.61 1.44 10.23
N ALA A 73 2.16 0.18 10.24
CA ALA A 73 1.88 -0.56 9.02
C ALA A 73 0.81 0.14 8.16
N ARG A 74 -0.31 0.53 8.76
CA ARG A 74 -1.40 1.25 8.08
C ARG A 74 -0.91 2.57 7.47
N GLY A 75 -0.10 3.32 8.21
CA GLY A 75 0.52 4.56 7.74
C GLY A 75 1.42 4.34 6.52
N ALA A 76 2.31 3.35 6.58
CA ALA A 76 3.20 3.01 5.48
C ALA A 76 2.43 2.53 4.23
N VAL A 77 1.42 1.68 4.40
CA VAL A 77 0.57 1.24 3.28
C VAL A 77 -0.16 2.43 2.64
N ARG A 78 -0.70 3.34 3.44
CA ARG A 78 -1.37 4.54 2.91
C ARG A 78 -0.42 5.41 2.07
N SER A 79 0.82 5.58 2.51
CA SER A 79 1.84 6.29 1.73
C SER A 79 2.13 5.59 0.40
N ALA A 80 2.24 4.26 0.40
CA ALA A 80 2.39 3.48 -0.84
C ALA A 80 1.19 3.61 -1.78
N GLU A 81 -0.05 3.55 -1.26
CA GLU A 81 -1.28 3.74 -2.05
C GLU A 81 -1.33 5.13 -2.71
N LEU A 82 -0.92 6.18 -1.99
CA LEU A 82 -0.84 7.54 -2.54
C LEU A 82 0.21 7.65 -3.66
N ALA A 83 1.38 7.04 -3.48
CA ALA A 83 2.42 7.01 -4.50
C ALA A 83 1.95 6.27 -5.77
N LEU A 84 1.29 5.12 -5.61
CA LEU A 84 0.75 4.33 -6.72
C LEU A 84 -0.46 5.00 -7.40
N GLY A 85 -1.24 5.78 -6.66
CA GLY A 85 -2.41 6.50 -7.15
C GLY A 85 -2.10 7.81 -7.90
N ALA A 86 -0.85 8.26 -7.91
CA ALA A 86 -0.46 9.51 -8.54
C ALA A 86 -0.75 9.51 -10.05
N ALA A 87 -1.18 10.67 -10.59
CA ALA A 87 -1.64 10.77 -11.98
C ALA A 87 -0.59 10.31 -13.01
N HIS A 88 0.70 10.57 -12.75
CA HIS A 88 1.79 10.14 -13.62
C HIS A 88 2.02 8.62 -13.58
N VAL A 89 1.77 7.96 -12.44
CA VAL A 89 1.81 6.49 -12.31
C VAL A 89 0.61 5.84 -12.97
N ARG A 90 -0.58 6.42 -12.81
CA ARG A 90 -1.80 5.97 -13.50
C ARG A 90 -1.66 6.01 -15.03
N ALA A 91 -0.99 7.01 -15.57
CA ALA A 91 -0.69 7.07 -17.01
C ALA A 91 0.21 5.90 -17.45
N ALA A 92 1.17 5.49 -16.62
CA ALA A 92 2.03 4.34 -16.90
C ALA A 92 1.26 3.00 -16.86
N ALA A 93 0.15 2.92 -16.12
CA ALA A 93 -0.68 1.71 -16.04
C ALA A 93 -1.39 1.37 -17.36
N ALA A 94 -1.48 2.31 -18.32
CA ALA A 94 -2.01 2.05 -19.65
C ALA A 94 -1.07 1.19 -20.52
N VAL A 95 0.21 1.07 -20.14
CA VAL A 95 1.19 0.25 -20.87
C VAL A 95 1.06 -1.20 -20.42
N PRO A 96 0.81 -2.19 -21.31
CA PRO A 96 0.48 -3.57 -20.91
C PRO A 96 1.48 -4.23 -19.95
N PHE A 97 2.78 -3.99 -20.15
CA PHE A 97 3.82 -4.56 -19.30
C PHE A 97 3.90 -3.91 -17.91
N LEU A 98 3.65 -2.60 -17.81
CA LEU A 98 3.70 -1.86 -16.55
C LEU A 98 2.38 -1.94 -15.78
N GLY A 99 1.25 -1.96 -16.48
CA GLY A 99 -0.09 -2.02 -15.91
C GLY A 99 -0.29 -3.24 -15.02
N ARG A 100 0.10 -4.44 -15.48
CA ARG A 100 -0.04 -5.66 -14.67
C ARG A 100 0.72 -5.58 -13.34
N SER A 101 1.98 -5.13 -13.40
CA SER A 101 2.82 -4.98 -12.21
C SER A 101 2.26 -3.94 -11.24
N LEU A 102 1.74 -2.82 -11.75
CA LEU A 102 1.11 -1.78 -10.94
C LEU A 102 -0.18 -2.29 -10.29
N THR A 103 -1.04 -3.00 -11.02
CA THR A 103 -2.26 -3.60 -10.48
C THR A 103 -1.96 -4.59 -9.36
N THR A 104 -1.01 -5.50 -9.56
CA THR A 104 -0.60 -6.45 -8.50
C THR A 104 -0.05 -5.72 -7.27
N THR A 105 0.78 -4.70 -7.48
CA THR A 105 1.35 -3.93 -6.36
C THR A 105 0.26 -3.16 -5.59
N SER A 106 -0.74 -2.60 -6.29
CA SER A 106 -1.90 -1.97 -5.67
C SER A 106 -2.77 -2.97 -4.90
N GLY A 107 -2.95 -4.19 -5.43
CA GLY A 107 -3.64 -5.29 -4.75
C GLY A 107 -2.93 -5.68 -3.45
N LEU A 108 -1.61 -5.83 -3.49
CA LEU A 108 -0.78 -6.10 -2.30
C LEU A 108 -0.88 -4.98 -1.26
N ALA A 109 -0.88 -3.71 -1.67
CA ALA A 109 -1.08 -2.58 -0.77
C ALA A 109 -2.46 -2.65 -0.09
N GLY A 110 -3.53 -2.86 -0.87
CA GLY A 110 -4.88 -3.01 -0.33
C GLY A 110 -5.01 -4.21 0.62
N GLY A 111 -4.36 -5.32 0.31
CA GLY A 111 -4.29 -6.50 1.16
C GLY A 111 -3.57 -6.22 2.48
N ALA A 112 -2.39 -5.60 2.43
CA ALA A 112 -1.63 -5.20 3.61
C ALA A 112 -2.41 -4.23 4.51
N ARG A 113 -3.19 -3.30 3.93
CA ARG A 113 -4.10 -2.42 4.68
C ARG A 113 -5.16 -3.22 5.43
N GLY A 114 -5.81 -4.18 4.76
CA GLY A 114 -6.82 -5.01 5.40
C GLY A 114 -6.29 -5.83 6.57
N VAL A 115 -5.05 -6.32 6.47
CA VAL A 115 -4.37 -7.01 7.59
C VAL A 115 -4.04 -6.04 8.72
N ALA A 116 -3.55 -4.83 8.42
CA ALA A 116 -3.27 -3.82 9.44
C ALA A 116 -4.53 -3.39 10.20
N ASP A 117 -5.63 -3.12 9.48
CA ASP A 117 -6.92 -2.73 10.06
C ASP A 117 -7.52 -3.87 10.90
N ALA A 118 -7.38 -5.12 10.45
CA ALA A 118 -7.78 -6.29 11.22
C ALA A 118 -6.97 -6.43 12.52
N GLY A 119 -5.65 -6.22 12.45
CA GLY A 119 -4.77 -6.22 13.62
C GLY A 119 -5.18 -5.18 14.65
N LEU A 120 -5.43 -3.95 14.21
CA LEU A 120 -5.91 -2.85 15.06
C LEU A 120 -7.25 -3.18 15.72
N THR A 121 -8.23 -3.65 14.93
CA THR A 121 -9.56 -4.00 15.44
C THR A 121 -9.46 -5.05 16.57
N VAL A 122 -8.56 -6.02 16.41
CA VAL A 122 -8.37 -7.09 17.41
C VAL A 122 -7.63 -6.57 18.64
N THR A 123 -6.55 -5.79 18.48
CA THR A 123 -5.80 -5.23 19.61
C THR A 123 -6.63 -4.27 20.44
N GLU A 124 -7.40 -3.39 19.79
CA GLU A 124 -8.32 -2.45 20.44
C GLU A 124 -9.40 -3.20 21.23
N ALA A 125 -10.05 -4.18 20.61
CA ALA A 125 -11.07 -4.96 21.29
C ALA A 125 -10.54 -5.76 22.49
N MET A 126 -9.30 -6.25 22.43
CA MET A 126 -8.66 -6.90 23.59
C MET A 126 -8.30 -5.90 24.70
N ALA A 127 -7.93 -4.67 24.35
CA ALA A 127 -7.61 -3.62 25.31
C ALA A 127 -8.86 -3.08 26.02
N GLU A 128 -10.01 -3.10 25.36
CA GLU A 128 -11.31 -2.64 25.89
C GLU A 128 -12.00 -3.67 26.81
N LEU A 129 -11.49 -4.89 26.91
CA LEU A 129 -12.04 -5.89 27.83
C LEU A 129 -11.90 -5.41 29.29
N PRO A 130 -12.96 -5.52 30.11
CA PRO A 130 -12.83 -5.25 31.55
C PRO A 130 -11.90 -6.25 32.23
N GLY A 131 -10.81 -5.76 32.82
CA GLY A 131 -9.72 -6.61 33.32
C GLY A 131 -8.65 -6.94 32.25
N GLY A 132 -8.78 -6.38 31.04
CA GLY A 132 -7.88 -6.58 29.92
C GLY A 132 -7.79 -8.04 29.48
N LEU A 133 -6.63 -8.43 28.95
CA LEU A 133 -6.33 -9.81 28.57
C LEU A 133 -6.44 -10.81 29.72
N ALA A 134 -6.23 -10.38 30.97
CA ALA A 134 -6.38 -11.26 32.12
C ALA A 134 -7.81 -11.77 32.27
N ALA A 135 -8.81 -11.06 31.72
CA ALA A 135 -10.20 -11.50 31.67
C ALA A 135 -10.41 -12.76 30.81
N LEU A 136 -9.46 -13.09 29.93
CA LEU A 136 -9.50 -14.30 29.10
C LEU A 136 -8.82 -15.50 29.77
N ALA A 137 -8.19 -15.32 30.93
CA ALA A 137 -7.65 -16.43 31.69
C ALA A 137 -8.78 -17.20 32.39
N PRO A 138 -8.73 -18.55 32.42
CA PRO A 138 -9.61 -19.34 33.27
C PRO A 138 -9.49 -18.88 34.72
N SER A 139 -10.62 -18.67 35.39
CA SER A 139 -10.66 -18.30 36.81
C SER A 139 -11.68 -19.16 37.54
N GLY A 140 -11.36 -19.59 38.76
CA GLY A 140 -12.26 -20.40 39.59
C GLY A 140 -12.71 -21.73 38.97
N GLY A 141 -11.94 -22.29 38.02
CA GLY A 141 -12.31 -23.52 37.30
C GLY A 141 -13.32 -23.33 36.16
N GLY A 142 -13.70 -22.09 35.84
CA GLY A 142 -14.60 -21.76 34.73
C GLY A 142 -13.88 -21.19 33.51
N PHE A 143 -14.49 -21.38 32.33
CA PHE A 143 -14.08 -20.72 31.09
C PHE A 143 -14.71 -19.32 31.00
N PRO A 144 -13.97 -18.29 30.58
CA PRO A 144 -14.47 -16.91 30.49
C PRO A 144 -15.32 -16.71 29.22
N VAL A 145 -16.56 -17.20 29.24
CA VAL A 145 -17.49 -17.14 28.10
C VAL A 145 -17.87 -15.69 27.76
N GLU A 146 -18.20 -14.87 28.77
CA GLU A 146 -18.67 -13.50 28.55
C GLU A 146 -17.60 -12.58 27.91
N PRO A 147 -16.32 -12.57 28.34
CA PRO A 147 -15.25 -11.87 27.62
C PRO A 147 -15.07 -12.34 26.18
N LEU A 148 -15.21 -13.65 25.91
CA LEU A 148 -15.12 -14.21 24.56
C LEU A 148 -16.30 -13.74 23.67
N GLU A 149 -17.52 -13.70 24.22
CA GLU A 149 -18.69 -13.18 23.51
C GLU A 149 -18.54 -11.72 23.11
N ARG A 150 -17.93 -10.90 23.98
CA ARG A 150 -17.62 -9.49 23.68
C ARG A 150 -16.54 -9.33 22.61
N LEU A 151 -15.58 -10.25 22.54
CA LEU A 151 -14.51 -10.21 21.54
C LEU A 151 -14.98 -10.74 20.16
N ALA A 152 -16.01 -11.59 20.13
CA ALA A 152 -16.47 -12.26 18.92
C ALA A 152 -16.82 -11.32 17.74
N PRO A 153 -17.50 -10.15 17.93
CA PRO A 153 -17.75 -9.20 16.85
C PRO A 153 -16.47 -8.65 16.21
N ALA A 154 -15.45 -8.35 17.02
CA ALA A 154 -14.17 -7.83 16.54
C ALA A 154 -13.42 -8.90 15.72
N LEU A 155 -13.42 -10.15 16.19
CA LEU A 155 -12.82 -11.27 15.45
C LEU A 155 -13.52 -11.50 14.10
N ARG A 156 -14.86 -11.50 14.06
CA ARG A 156 -15.61 -11.58 12.79
C ARG A 156 -15.36 -10.39 11.87
N SER A 157 -15.12 -9.20 12.43
CA SER A 157 -14.75 -8.03 11.65
C SER A 157 -13.36 -8.20 11.02
N ALA A 158 -12.39 -8.62 11.83
CA ALA A 158 -11.03 -8.89 11.40
C ALA A 158 -10.96 -9.98 10.33
N GLU A 159 -11.69 -11.09 10.51
CA GLU A 159 -11.81 -12.17 9.54
C GLU A 159 -12.33 -11.64 8.19
N ARG A 160 -13.41 -10.84 8.19
CA ARG A 160 -13.94 -10.22 6.97
C ARG A 160 -12.96 -9.25 6.32
N SER A 161 -12.14 -8.56 7.10
CA SER A 161 -11.10 -7.66 6.57
C SER A 161 -9.95 -8.44 5.93
N VAL A 162 -9.52 -9.54 6.54
CA VAL A 162 -8.52 -10.44 5.96
C VAL A 162 -9.05 -11.15 4.71
N ALA A 163 -10.30 -11.63 4.73
CA ALA A 163 -10.92 -12.25 3.55
C ALA A 163 -11.00 -11.28 2.36
N ARG A 164 -11.38 -10.02 2.62
CA ARG A 164 -11.35 -8.96 1.60
C ARG A 164 -9.93 -8.67 1.12
N ALA A 165 -8.94 -8.69 2.01
CA ALA A 165 -7.54 -8.49 1.66
C ALA A 165 -7.01 -9.59 0.73
N VAL A 166 -7.36 -10.86 0.99
CA VAL A 166 -6.98 -11.99 0.13
C VAL A 166 -7.57 -11.84 -1.27
N ALA A 167 -8.86 -11.46 -1.36
CA ALA A 167 -9.54 -11.23 -2.63
C ALA A 167 -8.99 -10.06 -3.47
N LEU A 168 -8.10 -9.22 -2.91
CA LEU A 168 -7.43 -8.14 -3.64
C LEU A 168 -6.10 -8.57 -4.27
N VAL A 169 -5.56 -9.73 -3.86
CA VAL A 169 -4.27 -10.24 -4.30
C VAL A 169 -4.43 -11.38 -5.33
N ASP A 170 -5.55 -12.10 -5.27
CA ASP A 170 -5.97 -13.11 -6.27
C ASP A 170 -6.62 -12.47 -7.51
#